data_AF-A0A8B7J3X4-F1
#
_entry.id   AF-A0A8B7J3X4-F1
#
_cell.length_a   1.000
_cell.length_b   1.000
_cell.length_c   1.000
_cell.angle_alpha   90.00
_cell.angle_beta   90.00
_cell.angle_gamma   90.00
#
_symmetry.space_group_name_H-M   'P 1'
#
loop_
_entity.id
_entity.type
_entity.pdbx_description
1 polymer ?
#
loop_
_entity_poly.entity_id
_entity_poly.type
_entity_poly.pdbx_seq_one_letter_code
_entity_poly.pdbx_strand_id
1 'polypeptide(L)'
;MAVAVFLVYQTITDFREKLKHPVMSVSYKEVSLYDAPGKTGIAFYPGKARLLSCKHHYYDHIPPLINPGQPGDIECSTQRINYTDPFTNQTMKYALVVQGPRDVKKKELVFLQFHLNGTDQDFSAIDYLLFSSFQEFINSPEKAEFMKDCESSYSSWKFSGGFRTWVKMSLVKTKEEDGSETVEFKQETSVVNYIDQRTKPRSDQLFFVVFEWKDPFIQTVQDIITANPWNMIALLCGIFLALFKAADFAKLSVKWMIKIRKRHLKRRSQVMNHIS
;
A
#
# COMPACT_ATOMS: atom_id res chain seq x y z
N MET A 1 -33.62 15.47 9.29
CA MET A 1 -32.32 15.93 8.73
C MET A 1 -31.30 14.81 8.72
N ALA A 2 -30.86 14.30 9.88
CA ALA A 2 -29.82 13.27 9.96
C ALA A 2 -30.09 12.02 9.09
N VAL A 3 -31.29 11.43 9.16
CA VAL A 3 -31.66 10.25 8.34
C VAL A 3 -31.64 10.56 6.84
N ALA A 4 -32.09 11.74 6.43
CA ALA A 4 -32.07 12.15 5.02
C ALA A 4 -30.64 12.36 4.50
N VAL A 5 -29.78 12.99 5.31
CA VAL A 5 -28.35 13.16 4.97
C VAL A 5 -27.66 11.80 4.90
N PHE A 6 -27.95 10.90 5.82
CA PHE A 6 -27.41 9.54 5.82
C PHE A 6 -27.84 8.75 4.57
N LEU A 7 -29.13 8.77 4.20
CA LEU A 7 -29.62 8.09 3.00
C LEU A 7 -28.98 8.65 1.73
N VAL A 8 -28.89 9.98 1.59
CA VAL A 8 -28.23 10.60 0.44
C VAL A 8 -26.73 10.26 0.41
N TYR A 9 -26.07 10.24 1.56
CA TYR A 9 -24.67 9.83 1.66
C TYR A 9 -24.48 8.38 1.18
N GLN A 10 -25.32 7.45 1.64
CA GLN A 10 -25.31 6.05 1.20
C GLN A 10 -25.56 5.91 -0.31
N THR A 11 -26.52 6.65 -0.86
CA THR A 11 -26.74 6.63 -2.33
C THR A 11 -25.54 7.15 -3.11
N ILE A 12 -24.79 8.11 -2.57
CA ILE A 12 -23.57 8.63 -3.21
C ILE A 12 -22.44 7.61 -3.14
N THR A 13 -22.28 6.89 -2.02
CA THR A 13 -21.29 5.80 -1.92
C THR A 13 -21.62 4.67 -2.88
N ASP A 14 -22.88 4.21 -2.92
CA ASP A 14 -23.33 3.14 -3.83
C ASP A 14 -23.19 3.52 -5.30
N PHE A 15 -23.39 4.80 -5.63
CA PHE A 15 -23.19 5.29 -7.00
C PHE A 15 -21.71 5.33 -7.36
N ARG A 16 -20.84 5.67 -6.41
CA ARG A 16 -19.38 5.72 -6.58
C ARG A 16 -18.77 4.35 -6.79
N GLU A 17 -19.23 3.33 -6.07
CA GLU A 17 -18.82 1.93 -6.29
C GLU A 17 -19.11 1.43 -7.71
N LYS A 18 -20.02 2.08 -8.45
CA LYS A 18 -20.33 1.73 -9.84
C LYS A 18 -19.46 2.47 -10.87
N LEU A 19 -18.65 3.44 -10.44
CA LEU A 19 -17.78 4.24 -11.31
C LEU A 19 -16.37 3.67 -11.29
N LYS A 20 -15.82 3.39 -12.49
CA LYS A 20 -14.45 2.90 -12.61
C LYS A 20 -13.43 4.02 -12.34
N HIS A 21 -12.40 3.69 -11.56
CA HIS A 21 -11.25 4.55 -11.27
C HIS A 21 -11.63 5.88 -10.58
N PRO A 22 -12.28 5.84 -9.41
CA PRO A 22 -12.56 7.03 -8.63
C PRO A 22 -11.26 7.70 -8.17
N VAL A 23 -11.33 9.01 -7.98
CA VAL A 23 -10.23 9.73 -7.32
C VAL A 23 -10.15 9.27 -5.87
N MET A 24 -9.02 8.65 -5.54
CA MET A 24 -8.70 8.17 -4.20
C MET A 24 -7.96 9.24 -3.39
N SER A 25 -8.11 9.15 -2.07
CA SER A 25 -7.39 9.94 -1.08
C SER A 25 -6.33 9.10 -0.39
N VAL A 26 -5.31 9.77 0.13
CA VAL A 26 -4.22 9.14 0.85
C VAL A 26 -4.31 9.51 2.33
N SER A 27 -4.24 8.50 3.18
CA SER A 27 -4.13 8.65 4.63
C SER A 27 -2.94 7.86 5.13
N TYR A 28 -2.29 8.35 6.19
CA TYR A 28 -1.17 7.66 6.82
C TYR A 28 -1.60 7.20 8.20
N LYS A 29 -1.42 5.91 8.49
CA LYS A 29 -1.68 5.33 9.80
C LYS A 29 -0.36 4.91 10.42
N GLU A 30 -0.02 5.52 11.55
CA GLU A 30 1.15 5.12 12.33
C GLU A 30 0.92 3.73 12.94
N VAL A 31 1.95 2.90 12.87
CA VAL A 31 1.95 1.53 13.34
C VAL A 31 3.26 1.24 14.06
N SER A 32 3.18 0.68 15.26
CA SER A 32 4.36 0.30 16.05
C SER A 32 4.99 -1.01 15.59
N LEU A 33 4.20 -1.92 15.01
CA LEU A 33 4.59 -3.24 14.55
C LEU A 33 3.87 -3.57 13.24
N TYR A 34 4.61 -3.93 12.18
CA TYR A 34 4.00 -4.36 10.90
C TYR A 34 3.46 -5.80 10.99
N ASP A 35 2.42 -5.98 11.81
CA ASP A 35 1.81 -7.27 12.11
C ASP A 35 0.46 -7.52 11.45
N ALA A 36 -0.13 -6.54 10.80
CA ALA A 36 -1.46 -6.66 10.22
C ALA A 36 -1.39 -7.04 8.72
N PRO A 37 -1.51 -8.33 8.32
CA PRO A 37 -1.92 -9.51 9.10
C PRO A 37 -0.92 -10.69 9.10
N GLY A 38 0.36 -10.48 9.40
CA GLY A 38 1.23 -11.60 9.81
C GLY A 38 2.70 -11.55 9.40
N LYS A 39 3.39 -10.45 9.69
CA LYS A 39 4.80 -10.19 9.36
C LYS A 39 5.04 -10.17 7.84
N THR A 40 5.90 -9.30 7.33
CA THR A 40 6.22 -9.34 5.91
C THR A 40 6.94 -10.62 5.53
N GLY A 41 6.55 -11.19 4.40
CA GLY A 41 7.26 -12.29 3.78
C GLY A 41 8.10 -11.78 2.62
N ILE A 42 9.31 -12.31 2.50
CA ILE A 42 10.23 -11.99 1.42
C ILE A 42 10.53 -13.30 0.69
N ALA A 43 10.08 -13.44 -0.55
CA ALA A 43 10.42 -14.58 -1.39
C ALA A 43 11.58 -14.21 -2.30
N PHE A 44 12.68 -14.94 -2.20
CA PHE A 44 13.85 -14.80 -3.06
C PHE A 44 13.85 -15.88 -4.14
N TYR A 45 14.32 -15.53 -5.33
CA TYR A 45 14.52 -16.44 -6.45
C TYR A 45 16.03 -16.56 -6.75
N PRO A 46 16.79 -17.25 -5.89
CA PRO A 46 18.26 -17.26 -5.98
C PRO A 46 18.80 -18.12 -7.13
N GLY A 47 17.96 -18.96 -7.76
CA GLY A 47 18.38 -19.87 -8.82
C GLY A 47 19.49 -20.81 -8.35
N LYS A 48 20.71 -20.63 -8.87
CA LYS A 48 21.91 -21.41 -8.49
C LYS A 48 22.58 -20.90 -7.20
N ALA A 49 22.23 -19.70 -6.73
CA ALA A 49 22.82 -19.09 -5.55
C ALA A 49 22.28 -19.76 -4.26
N ARG A 50 23.10 -19.78 -3.22
CA ARG A 50 22.79 -20.39 -1.92
C ARG A 50 22.82 -19.33 -0.85
N LEU A 51 21.85 -19.39 0.07
CA LEU A 51 21.87 -18.57 1.29
C LEU A 51 23.01 -19.05 2.20
N LEU A 52 23.89 -18.15 2.60
CA LEU A 52 25.01 -18.39 3.51
C LEU A 52 24.67 -18.05 4.96
N SER A 53 24.02 -16.90 5.18
CA SER A 53 23.65 -16.44 6.52
C SER A 53 22.37 -15.62 6.46
N CYS A 54 21.60 -15.68 7.53
CA CYS A 54 20.43 -14.83 7.71
C CYS A 54 20.28 -14.51 9.19
N LYS A 55 20.22 -13.22 9.53
CA LYS A 55 20.10 -12.77 10.91
C LYS A 55 19.28 -11.50 11.02
N HIS A 56 18.46 -11.44 12.07
CA HIS A 56 17.76 -10.23 12.47
C HIS A 56 18.68 -9.40 13.37
N HIS A 57 18.78 -8.11 13.07
CA HIS A 57 19.46 -7.13 13.90
C HIS A 57 18.48 -6.04 14.31
N TYR A 58 18.83 -5.32 15.37
CA TYR A 58 18.02 -4.24 15.93
C TYR A 58 18.87 -2.99 16.07
N TYR A 59 18.23 -1.83 16.11
CA TYR A 59 18.83 -0.52 16.33
C TYR A 59 19.84 -0.09 15.25
N ASP A 60 19.57 -0.42 13.98
CA ASP A 60 20.41 -0.12 12.81
C ASP A 60 21.85 -0.67 12.89
N HIS A 61 22.13 -1.61 13.81
CA HIS A 61 23.49 -2.09 14.03
C HIS A 61 23.73 -3.45 13.37
N ILE A 62 24.46 -3.44 12.25
CA ILE A 62 24.98 -4.65 11.60
C ILE A 62 26.46 -4.79 11.98
N PRO A 63 26.86 -5.87 12.68
CA PRO A 63 28.27 -6.09 13.00
C PRO A 63 29.11 -6.27 11.73
N PRO A 64 30.41 -5.98 11.78
CA PRO A 64 31.31 -6.20 10.65
C PRO A 64 31.35 -7.68 10.24
N LEU A 65 31.49 -7.93 8.95
CA LEU A 65 31.58 -9.28 8.40
C LEU A 65 32.91 -9.91 8.81
N ILE A 66 32.87 -10.99 9.59
CA ILE A 66 34.08 -11.69 10.05
C ILE A 66 34.61 -12.63 8.96
N ASN A 67 33.76 -13.48 8.39
CA ASN A 67 34.13 -14.48 7.38
C ASN A 67 33.19 -14.45 6.17
N PRO A 68 33.29 -13.44 5.29
CA PRO A 68 32.42 -13.35 4.11
C PRO A 68 32.68 -14.52 3.15
N GLY A 69 31.60 -15.15 2.67
CA GLY A 69 31.66 -16.27 1.73
C GLY A 69 31.79 -17.65 2.37
N GLN A 70 31.81 -17.74 3.69
CA GLN A 70 31.62 -19.00 4.42
C GLN A 70 30.16 -19.11 4.88
N PRO A 71 29.59 -20.33 4.94
CA PRO A 71 28.31 -20.54 5.59
C PRO A 71 28.38 -20.06 7.04
N GLY A 72 27.42 -19.23 7.43
CA GLY A 72 27.25 -18.76 8.81
C GLY A 72 25.95 -19.29 9.41
N ASP A 73 25.57 -18.74 10.56
CA ASP A 73 24.32 -19.12 11.22
C ASP A 73 23.10 -18.57 10.45
N ILE A 74 22.10 -19.43 10.27
CA ILE A 74 20.81 -19.10 9.69
C ILE A 74 19.80 -19.07 10.84
N GLU A 75 19.66 -17.90 11.48
CA GLU A 75 18.76 -17.69 12.63
C GLU A 75 17.34 -17.28 12.19
N CYS A 76 17.12 -17.07 10.89
CA CYS A 76 15.83 -16.69 10.34
C CYS A 76 14.91 -17.89 10.10
N SER A 77 13.60 -17.67 10.20
CA SER A 77 12.60 -18.62 9.70
C SER A 77 12.57 -18.58 8.18
N THR A 78 12.93 -19.70 7.55
CA THR A 78 12.98 -19.83 6.09
C THR A 78 12.20 -21.06 5.61
N GLN A 79 11.59 -20.96 4.42
CA GLN A 79 10.95 -22.09 3.74
C GLN A 79 11.35 -22.12 2.27
N ARG A 80 11.46 -23.32 1.71
CA ARG A 80 11.83 -23.54 0.33
C ARG A 80 10.65 -24.15 -0.41
N ILE A 81 10.26 -23.55 -1.52
CA ILE A 81 9.08 -23.96 -2.28
C ILE A 81 9.40 -23.96 -3.77
N ASN A 82 8.86 -24.96 -4.45
CA ASN A 82 8.83 -25.01 -5.90
C ASN A 82 7.39 -24.83 -6.37
N TYR A 83 7.19 -23.96 -7.36
CA TYR A 83 5.88 -23.76 -7.99
C TYR A 83 6.06 -23.39 -9.46
N THR A 84 4.98 -23.48 -10.24
CA THR A 84 5.00 -23.14 -11.67
C THR A 84 4.83 -21.64 -11.85
N ASP A 85 5.72 -21.03 -12.65
CA ASP A 85 5.66 -19.61 -12.97
C ASP A 85 4.29 -19.24 -13.60
N PRO A 86 3.57 -18.22 -13.09
CA PRO A 86 2.29 -17.81 -13.65
C PRO A 86 2.41 -17.14 -15.04
N PHE A 87 3.56 -16.56 -15.38
CA PHE A 87 3.75 -15.79 -16.61
C PHE A 87 4.46 -16.57 -17.71
N THR A 88 5.35 -17.50 -17.34
CA THR A 88 6.01 -18.37 -18.31
C THR A 88 5.44 -19.79 -18.22
N ASN A 89 4.79 -20.23 -19.29
CA ASN A 89 4.19 -21.55 -19.34
C ASN A 89 5.27 -22.63 -19.14
N GLN A 90 5.08 -23.45 -18.10
CA GLN A 90 5.80 -24.71 -17.79
C GLN A 90 7.19 -24.63 -17.14
N THR A 91 7.67 -23.46 -16.71
CA THR A 91 8.92 -23.38 -15.92
C THR A 91 8.62 -23.54 -14.43
N MET A 92 9.27 -24.52 -13.80
CA MET A 92 9.29 -24.62 -12.34
C MET A 92 10.27 -23.60 -11.77
N LYS A 93 9.77 -22.70 -10.94
CA LYS A 93 10.56 -21.74 -10.18
C LYS A 93 10.80 -22.26 -8.77
N TYR A 94 12.01 -22.00 -8.28
CA TYR A 94 12.41 -22.24 -6.90
C TYR A 94 12.41 -20.91 -6.14
N ALA A 95 11.68 -20.86 -5.04
CA ALA A 95 11.60 -19.71 -4.14
C ALA A 95 12.10 -20.08 -2.74
N LEU A 96 12.92 -19.19 -2.17
CA LEU A 96 13.33 -19.19 -0.78
C LEU A 96 12.57 -18.08 -0.06
N VAL A 97 11.60 -18.45 0.77
CA VAL A 97 10.80 -17.51 1.55
C VAL A 97 11.45 -17.29 2.91
N VAL A 98 11.59 -16.03 3.31
CA VAL A 98 12.17 -15.61 4.58
C VAL A 98 11.21 -14.66 5.28
N GLN A 99 11.12 -14.79 6.61
CA GLN A 99 10.41 -13.83 7.43
C GLN A 99 11.14 -12.48 7.46
N GLY A 100 10.46 -11.41 7.05
CA GLY A 100 10.98 -10.04 7.11
C GLY A 100 10.99 -9.42 8.52
N PRO A 101 11.50 -8.19 8.66
CA PRO A 101 11.50 -7.45 9.91
C PRO A 101 10.09 -6.97 10.27
N ARG A 102 9.82 -6.77 11.56
CA ARG A 102 8.49 -6.46 12.12
C ARG A 102 8.49 -5.20 12.97
N ASP A 103 9.51 -5.03 13.81
CA ASP A 103 9.58 -3.98 14.82
C ASP A 103 10.24 -2.71 14.28
N VAL A 104 9.42 -1.75 13.87
CA VAL A 104 9.89 -0.46 13.34
C VAL A 104 10.50 0.40 14.42
N LYS A 105 9.94 0.36 15.64
CA LYS A 105 10.39 1.21 16.75
C LYS A 105 11.80 0.83 17.19
N LYS A 106 12.11 -0.46 17.19
CA LYS A 106 13.48 -0.95 17.43
C LYS A 106 14.36 -0.92 16.19
N LYS A 107 13.86 -0.44 15.06
CA LYS A 107 14.55 -0.46 13.78
C LYS A 107 15.13 -1.84 13.47
N GLU A 108 14.24 -2.82 13.52
CA GLU A 108 14.58 -4.18 13.14
C GLU A 108 14.92 -4.23 11.65
N LEU A 109 16.01 -4.92 11.34
CA LEU A 109 16.44 -5.21 9.98
C LEU A 109 16.81 -6.68 9.87
N VAL A 110 16.65 -7.25 8.69
CA VAL A 110 17.13 -8.60 8.38
C VAL A 110 18.28 -8.50 7.39
N PHE A 111 19.42 -9.05 7.77
CA PHE A 111 20.62 -9.12 6.94
C PHE A 111 20.73 -10.53 6.35
N LEU A 112 20.81 -10.62 5.03
CA LEU A 112 20.98 -11.87 4.31
C LEU A 112 22.23 -11.83 3.43
N GLN A 113 22.94 -12.95 3.39
CA GLN A 113 24.10 -13.16 2.54
C GLN A 113 23.85 -14.36 1.62
N PHE A 114 24.12 -14.19 0.34
CA PHE A 114 24.07 -15.26 -0.66
C PHE A 114 25.41 -15.46 -1.33
N HIS A 115 25.59 -16.64 -1.90
CA HIS A 115 26.80 -17.05 -2.60
C HIS A 115 26.48 -17.82 -3.86
N LEU A 116 27.22 -17.51 -4.92
CA LEU A 116 27.07 -18.12 -6.22
C LEU A 116 28.44 -18.55 -6.75
N ASN A 117 28.56 -19.85 -7.01
CA ASN A 117 29.78 -20.48 -7.52
C ASN A 117 29.91 -20.28 -9.03
N GLY A 118 30.37 -19.10 -9.45
CA GLY A 118 30.63 -18.76 -10.86
C GLY A 118 29.36 -18.73 -11.73
N THR A 119 29.31 -17.78 -12.66
CA THR A 119 28.22 -17.69 -13.62
C THR A 119 28.74 -17.45 -15.03
N ASP A 120 28.12 -18.11 -16.00
CA ASP A 120 28.28 -17.77 -17.43
C ASP A 120 27.48 -16.50 -17.82
N GLN A 121 26.81 -15.88 -16.85
CA GLN A 121 26.03 -14.66 -17.03
C GLN A 121 26.91 -13.43 -16.84
N ASP A 122 26.74 -12.44 -17.73
CA ASP A 122 27.44 -11.15 -17.65
C ASP A 122 27.01 -10.33 -16.43
N PHE A 123 25.78 -10.55 -15.94
CA PHE A 123 25.21 -9.86 -14.79
C PHE A 123 24.68 -10.85 -13.77
N SER A 124 25.05 -10.63 -12.51
CA SER A 124 24.62 -11.43 -11.38
C SER A 124 23.60 -10.67 -10.55
N ALA A 125 22.36 -11.14 -10.53
CA ALA A 125 21.28 -10.59 -9.73
C ALA A 125 20.42 -11.69 -9.13
N ILE A 126 19.80 -11.41 -7.99
CA ILE A 126 18.78 -12.26 -7.37
C ILE A 126 17.48 -11.48 -7.35
N ASP A 127 16.43 -12.11 -7.86
CA ASP A 127 15.09 -11.54 -7.86
C ASP A 127 14.43 -11.80 -6.50
N TYR A 128 13.56 -10.90 -6.05
CA TYR A 128 12.76 -11.08 -4.85
C TYR A 128 11.38 -10.45 -4.99
N LEU A 129 10.44 -10.97 -4.20
CA LEU A 129 9.06 -10.54 -4.09
C LEU A 129 8.75 -10.24 -2.63
N LEU A 130 8.02 -9.16 -2.37
CA LEU A 130 7.50 -8.83 -1.05
C LEU A 130 6.01 -9.14 -1.01
N PHE A 131 5.55 -9.81 0.05
CA PHE A 131 4.13 -10.08 0.26
C PHE A 131 3.72 -9.76 1.71
N SER A 132 2.42 -9.54 1.89
CA SER A 132 1.83 -8.91 3.07
C SER A 132 1.98 -9.72 4.37
N SER A 133 1.81 -11.04 4.30
CA SER A 133 1.76 -11.90 5.49
C SER A 133 2.50 -13.23 5.32
N PHE A 134 3.62 -13.35 6.03
CA PHE A 134 4.36 -14.60 6.20
C PHE A 134 3.56 -15.61 7.02
N GLN A 135 2.74 -15.19 7.99
CA GLN A 135 1.90 -16.13 8.75
C GLN A 135 0.80 -16.75 7.91
N GLU A 136 0.14 -15.97 7.02
CA GLU A 136 -0.83 -16.53 6.07
C GLU A 136 -0.17 -17.56 5.16
N PHE A 137 1.04 -17.27 4.70
CA PHE A 137 1.84 -18.23 3.93
C PHE A 137 2.16 -19.52 4.72
N ILE A 138 2.54 -19.41 5.99
CA ILE A 138 2.84 -20.57 6.84
C ILE A 138 1.58 -21.42 7.08
N ASN A 139 0.44 -20.75 7.31
CA ASN A 139 -0.84 -21.38 7.62
C ASN A 139 -1.58 -21.86 6.37
N SER A 140 -1.18 -21.41 5.18
CA SER A 140 -1.79 -21.83 3.92
C SER A 140 -1.57 -23.32 3.66
N PRO A 141 -2.64 -24.09 3.36
CA PRO A 141 -2.52 -25.51 3.03
C PRO A 141 -1.78 -25.72 1.70
N GLU A 142 -2.01 -24.84 0.71
CA GLU A 142 -1.41 -24.91 -0.63
C GLU A 142 -0.46 -23.72 -0.85
N LYS A 143 0.77 -23.86 -0.32
CA LYS A 143 1.77 -22.79 -0.38
C LYS A 143 2.26 -22.48 -1.80
N ALA A 144 2.21 -23.46 -2.71
CA ALA A 144 2.60 -23.27 -4.10
C ALA A 144 1.60 -22.36 -4.85
N GLU A 145 0.30 -22.56 -4.63
CA GLU A 145 -0.76 -21.72 -5.18
C GLU A 145 -0.70 -20.31 -4.59
N PHE A 146 -0.53 -20.20 -3.27
CA PHE A 146 -0.33 -18.90 -2.60
C PHE A 146 0.83 -18.10 -3.21
N MET A 147 1.97 -18.75 -3.45
CA MET A 147 3.12 -18.08 -4.06
C MET A 147 2.88 -17.67 -5.51
N LYS A 148 2.15 -18.49 -6.27
CA LYS A 148 1.76 -18.17 -7.64
C LYS A 148 0.85 -16.93 -7.70
N ASP A 149 -0.12 -16.86 -6.80
CA ASP A 149 -1.03 -15.71 -6.68
C ASP A 149 -0.28 -14.45 -6.25
N CYS A 150 0.65 -14.59 -5.30
CA CYS A 150 1.51 -13.50 -4.86
C CYS A 150 2.36 -12.94 -6.01
N GLU A 151 3.01 -13.79 -6.82
CA GLU A 151 3.82 -13.34 -7.95
C GLU A 151 2.98 -12.64 -9.03
N SER A 152 1.71 -13.03 -9.18
CA SER A 152 0.79 -12.36 -10.10
C SER A 152 0.29 -11.00 -9.60
N SER A 153 0.22 -10.83 -8.28
CA SER A 153 -0.41 -9.66 -7.64
C SER A 153 0.61 -8.61 -7.17
N TYR A 154 1.80 -9.03 -6.77
CA TYR A 154 2.82 -8.16 -6.19
C TYR A 154 3.96 -7.87 -7.18
N SER A 155 4.59 -6.71 -7.01
CA SER A 155 5.78 -6.34 -7.79
C SER A 155 7.01 -7.13 -7.34
N SER A 156 7.81 -7.58 -8.31
CA SER A 156 9.12 -8.19 -8.10
C SER A 156 10.25 -7.20 -8.32
N TRP A 157 11.32 -7.31 -7.54
CA TRP A 157 12.53 -6.50 -7.66
C TRP A 157 13.78 -7.38 -7.75
N LYS A 158 14.93 -6.76 -8.02
CA LYS A 158 16.22 -7.44 -8.15
C LYS A 158 17.30 -6.70 -7.37
N PHE A 159 18.24 -7.43 -6.78
CA PHE A 159 19.46 -6.84 -6.21
C PHE A 159 20.70 -7.49 -6.82
N SER A 160 21.74 -6.65 -6.98
CA SER A 160 22.98 -7.02 -7.67
C SER A 160 23.99 -7.67 -6.73
N GLY A 161 24.77 -8.60 -7.26
CA GLY A 161 25.95 -9.16 -6.60
C GLY A 161 27.10 -8.15 -6.52
N GLY A 162 28.01 -8.33 -5.57
CA GLY A 162 29.17 -7.45 -5.36
C GLY A 162 28.89 -6.15 -4.60
N PHE A 163 27.64 -5.92 -4.22
CA PHE A 163 27.24 -4.78 -3.41
C PHE A 163 26.41 -5.23 -2.19
N ARG A 164 26.34 -4.35 -1.19
CA ARG A 164 25.32 -4.41 -0.16
C ARG A 164 24.15 -3.52 -0.56
N THR A 165 23.01 -4.15 -0.81
CA THR A 165 21.76 -3.45 -1.11
C THR A 165 20.94 -3.28 0.17
N TRP A 166 20.73 -2.04 0.57
CA TRP A 166 19.81 -1.63 1.62
C TRP A 166 18.44 -1.34 1.02
N VAL A 167 17.44 -2.13 1.38
CA VAL A 167 16.07 -2.04 0.91
C VAL A 167 15.20 -1.50 2.04
N LYS A 168 14.81 -0.23 1.93
CA LYS A 168 13.84 0.39 2.82
C LYS A 168 12.45 0.21 2.24
N MET A 169 11.64 -0.64 2.87
CA MET A 169 10.28 -0.93 2.41
C MET A 169 9.23 -0.07 3.10
N SER A 170 8.14 0.21 2.39
CA SER A 170 6.94 0.87 2.87
C SER A 170 5.72 0.16 2.30
N LEU A 171 4.65 0.09 3.11
CA LEU A 171 3.43 -0.62 2.76
C LEU A 171 2.33 0.37 2.34
N VAL A 172 1.75 0.10 1.19
CA VAL A 172 0.56 0.79 0.70
C VAL A 172 -0.60 -0.20 0.68
N LYS A 173 -1.70 0.16 1.34
CA LYS A 173 -2.95 -0.59 1.30
C LYS A 173 -3.96 0.22 0.53
N THR A 174 -4.49 -0.33 -0.56
CA THR A 174 -5.51 0.32 -1.37
C THR A 174 -6.82 -0.42 -1.13
N LYS A 175 -7.88 0.33 -0.80
CA LYS A 175 -9.24 -0.22 -0.82
C LYS A 175 -9.82 0.01 -2.20
N GLU A 176 -10.07 -1.09 -2.88
CA GLU A 176 -10.74 -1.08 -4.18
C GLU A 176 -12.24 -0.79 -4.01
N GLU A 177 -12.89 -0.50 -5.14
CA GLU A 177 -14.34 -0.23 -5.25
C GLU A 177 -15.17 -1.37 -4.64
N ASP A 178 -14.74 -2.61 -4.85
CA ASP A 178 -15.42 -3.85 -4.43
C ASP A 178 -15.32 -4.09 -2.90
N GLY A 179 -14.64 -3.21 -2.17
CA GLY A 179 -14.32 -3.35 -0.75
C GLY A 179 -13.14 -4.29 -0.48
N SER A 180 -12.54 -4.88 -1.52
CA SER A 180 -11.31 -5.67 -1.39
C SER A 180 -10.12 -4.78 -1.06
N GLU A 181 -9.22 -5.28 -0.21
CA GLU A 181 -7.98 -4.61 0.12
C GLU A 181 -6.84 -5.19 -0.72
N THR A 182 -6.30 -4.38 -1.63
CA THR A 182 -5.07 -4.69 -2.34
C THR A 182 -3.88 -4.11 -1.59
N VAL A 183 -2.75 -4.79 -1.68
CA VAL A 183 -1.54 -4.41 -0.95
C VAL A 183 -0.41 -4.25 -1.95
N GLU A 184 0.34 -3.16 -1.81
CA GLU A 184 1.52 -2.88 -2.62
C GLU A 184 2.68 -2.48 -1.73
N PHE A 185 3.89 -2.81 -2.17
CA PHE A 185 5.12 -2.40 -1.50
C PHE A 185 5.81 -1.34 -2.32
N LYS A 186 6.19 -0.25 -1.67
CA LYS A 186 7.12 0.74 -2.21
C LYS A 186 8.48 0.49 -1.57
N GLN A 187 9.53 0.57 -2.36
CA GLN A 187 10.88 0.41 -1.85
C GLN A 187 11.80 1.54 -2.28
N GLU A 188 12.70 1.90 -1.39
CA GLU A 188 13.85 2.75 -1.67
C GLU A 188 15.12 1.94 -1.47
N THR A 189 15.90 1.81 -2.53
CA THR A 189 17.13 1.00 -2.53
C THR A 189 18.34 1.90 -2.47
N SER A 190 19.21 1.67 -1.49
CA SER A 190 20.55 2.25 -1.40
C SER A 190 21.58 1.16 -1.63
N VAL A 191 22.62 1.44 -2.40
CA VAL A 191 23.64 0.44 -2.75
C VAL A 191 24.99 0.92 -2.25
N VAL A 192 25.69 0.05 -1.54
CA VAL A 192 27.04 0.32 -1.01
C VAL A 192 28.00 -0.73 -1.55
N ASN A 193 29.15 -0.28 -2.04
CA ASN A 193 30.17 -1.18 -2.57
C ASN A 193 30.69 -2.13 -1.48
N TYR A 194 30.79 -3.42 -1.81
CA TYR A 194 31.46 -4.38 -0.95
C TYR A 194 32.93 -4.45 -1.34
N ILE A 195 33.80 -4.06 -0.41
CA ILE A 195 35.25 -4.17 -0.59
C ILE A 195 35.64 -5.60 -0.23
N ASP A 196 35.91 -6.42 -1.24
CA ASP A 196 36.36 -7.79 -1.03
C ASP A 196 37.81 -7.82 -0.52
N GLN A 197 37.98 -8.14 0.76
CA GLN A 197 39.28 -8.30 1.41
C GLN A 197 39.74 -9.76 1.48
N ARG A 198 39.04 -10.68 0.82
CA ARG A 198 39.38 -12.11 0.85
C ARG A 198 40.71 -12.35 0.14
N THR A 199 41.57 -13.16 0.74
CA THR A 199 42.98 -13.35 0.33
C THR A 199 43.17 -14.11 -0.99
N LYS A 200 42.11 -14.68 -1.57
CA LYS A 200 42.17 -15.44 -2.83
C LYS A 200 41.23 -14.82 -3.87
N PRO A 201 41.71 -14.54 -5.10
CA PRO A 201 40.81 -14.19 -6.19
C PRO A 201 39.93 -15.40 -6.46
N ARG A 202 38.65 -15.28 -6.13
CA ARG A 202 37.64 -16.29 -6.42
C ARG A 202 36.77 -15.77 -7.55
N SER A 203 36.41 -16.66 -8.47
CA SER A 203 35.36 -16.43 -9.47
C SER A 203 33.95 -16.49 -8.87
N ASP A 204 33.84 -16.61 -7.54
CA ASP A 204 32.57 -16.66 -6.84
C ASP A 204 32.03 -15.26 -6.57
N GLN A 205 30.71 -15.13 -6.60
CA GLN A 205 30.03 -13.87 -6.33
C GLN A 205 29.27 -13.96 -5.03
N LEU A 206 29.35 -12.89 -4.25
CA LEU A 206 28.59 -12.72 -3.01
C LEU A 206 27.51 -11.66 -3.22
N PHE A 207 26.35 -11.90 -2.62
CA PHE A 207 25.27 -10.94 -2.60
C PHE A 207 24.93 -10.62 -1.15
N PHE A 208 24.67 -9.35 -0.89
CA PHE A 208 24.33 -8.88 0.44
C PHE A 208 23.11 -7.99 0.35
N VAL A 209 22.08 -8.32 1.11
CA VAL A 209 20.84 -7.55 1.13
C VAL A 209 20.38 -7.33 2.55
N VAL A 210 19.83 -6.15 2.79
CA VAL A 210 19.23 -5.76 4.07
C VAL A 210 17.84 -5.26 3.81
N PHE A 211 16.88 -5.80 4.54
CA PHE A 211 15.51 -5.29 4.52
C PHE A 211 15.21 -4.61 5.85
N GLU A 212 14.66 -3.42 5.77
CA GLU A 212 14.19 -2.62 6.91
C GLU A 212 12.93 -1.85 6.53
N TRP A 213 12.13 -1.46 7.52
CA TRP A 213 11.00 -0.55 7.29
C TRP A 213 11.49 0.89 7.21
N LYS A 214 11.10 1.60 6.14
CA LYS A 214 11.46 3.01 5.94
C LYS A 214 10.84 3.88 7.03
N ASP A 215 9.52 3.75 7.19
CA ASP A 215 8.71 4.61 8.04
C ASP A 215 7.71 3.77 8.85
N PRO A 216 7.28 4.22 10.03
CA PRO A 216 6.23 3.56 10.82
C PRO A 216 4.82 3.84 10.28
N PHE A 217 4.69 4.40 9.07
CA PHE A 217 3.40 4.76 8.50
C PHE A 217 2.99 3.78 7.40
N ILE A 218 1.82 3.16 7.60
CA ILE A 218 1.12 2.45 6.51
C ILE A 218 0.34 3.50 5.72
N GLN A 219 0.57 3.55 4.42
CA GLN A 219 -0.19 4.40 3.51
C GLN A 219 -1.51 3.68 3.18
N THR A 220 -2.65 4.24 3.58
CA THR A 220 -3.98 3.74 3.22
C THR A 220 -4.60 4.64 2.14
N VAL A 221 -4.83 4.05 0.97
CA VAL A 221 -5.45 4.68 -0.18
C VAL A 221 -6.91 4.22 -0.22
N GLN A 222 -7.85 5.15 -0.15
CA GLN A 222 -9.28 4.87 -0.15
C GLN A 222 -10.01 5.99 -0.86
N ASP A 223 -11.20 5.70 -1.39
CA ASP A 223 -12.08 6.68 -2.00
C ASP A 223 -12.21 7.98 -1.19
N ILE A 224 -12.13 9.13 -1.87
CA ILE A 224 -12.07 10.44 -1.19
C ILE A 224 -13.28 10.70 -0.29
N ILE A 225 -14.44 10.16 -0.68
CA ILE A 225 -15.70 10.30 0.05
C ILE A 225 -15.70 9.35 1.27
N THR A 226 -15.19 8.13 1.12
CA THR A 226 -15.16 7.12 2.18
C THR A 226 -14.07 7.39 3.23
N ALA A 227 -12.96 8.00 2.82
CA ALA A 227 -11.87 8.39 3.72
C ALA A 227 -12.22 9.60 4.60
N ASN A 228 -13.00 10.55 4.07
CA ASN A 228 -13.40 11.77 4.78
C ASN A 228 -14.93 11.95 4.83
N PRO A 229 -15.66 11.03 5.48
CA PRO A 229 -17.11 11.02 5.50
C PRO A 229 -17.69 12.30 6.13
N TRP A 230 -17.01 12.86 7.13
CA TRP A 230 -17.42 14.08 7.82
C TRP A 230 -17.48 15.30 6.91
N ASN A 231 -16.53 15.44 5.97
CA ASN A 231 -16.52 16.55 5.02
C ASN A 231 -17.71 16.45 4.07
N MET A 232 -18.03 15.24 3.60
CA MET A 232 -19.17 15.03 2.71
C MET A 232 -20.51 15.25 3.44
N ILE A 233 -20.64 14.76 4.67
CA ILE A 233 -21.82 14.99 5.51
C ILE A 233 -22.01 16.49 5.77
N ALA A 234 -20.94 17.24 6.03
CA ALA A 234 -21.00 18.68 6.22
C ALA A 234 -21.47 19.40 4.93
N LEU A 235 -20.97 19.00 3.76
CA LEU A 235 -21.40 19.51 2.46
C LEU A 235 -22.90 19.25 2.24
N LEU A 236 -23.36 18.03 2.48
CA LEU A 236 -24.77 17.64 2.35
C LEU A 236 -25.66 18.46 3.30
N CYS A 237 -25.24 18.63 4.56
CA CYS A 237 -25.94 19.50 5.50
C CYS A 237 -26.04 20.94 4.98
N GLY A 238 -24.96 21.48 4.41
CA GLY A 238 -24.93 22.79 3.77
C GLY A 238 -25.93 22.92 2.62
N ILE A 239 -26.00 21.92 1.74
CA ILE A 239 -26.96 21.87 0.62
C ILE A 239 -28.40 21.86 1.11
N PHE A 240 -28.73 21.00 2.09
CA PHE A 240 -30.07 20.95 2.66
C PHE A 240 -30.47 22.27 3.32
N LEU A 241 -29.59 22.86 4.13
CA LEU A 241 -29.86 24.15 4.77
C LEU A 241 -30.04 25.28 3.75
N ALA A 242 -29.23 25.31 2.68
CA ALA A 242 -29.38 26.27 1.60
C ALA A 242 -30.72 26.12 0.88
N LEU A 243 -31.13 24.88 0.57
CA LEU A 243 -32.43 24.59 -0.05
C LEU A 243 -33.60 25.05 0.82
N PHE A 244 -33.58 24.75 2.13
CA PHE A 244 -34.63 25.20 3.05
C PHE A 244 -34.69 26.72 3.15
N LYS A 245 -33.53 27.38 3.27
CA LYS A 245 -33.46 28.83 3.37
C LYS A 245 -33.92 29.52 2.08
N ALA A 246 -33.56 28.97 0.93
CA ALA A 246 -34.02 29.45 -0.37
C ALA A 246 -35.54 29.27 -0.52
N ALA A 247 -36.11 28.16 -0.07
CA ALA A 247 -37.54 27.92 -0.10
C ALA A 247 -38.32 28.93 0.77
N ASP A 248 -37.82 29.25 1.96
CA ASP A 248 -38.47 30.25 2.82
C ASP A 248 -38.30 31.68 2.27
N PHE A 249 -37.16 32.00 1.67
CA PHE A 249 -36.97 33.26 0.96
C PHE A 249 -37.91 33.38 -0.25
N ALA A 250 -38.13 32.29 -0.99
CA ALA A 250 -39.07 32.24 -2.09
C ALA A 250 -40.51 32.48 -1.62
N LYS A 251 -40.94 31.86 -0.50
CA LYS A 251 -42.27 32.13 0.10
C LYS A 251 -42.43 33.59 0.49
N LEU A 252 -41.41 34.20 1.10
CA LEU A 252 -41.43 35.63 1.46
C LEU A 252 -41.49 36.52 0.22
N SER A 253 -40.69 36.21 -0.81
CA SER A 253 -40.69 36.91 -2.09
C SER A 253 -42.06 36.84 -2.78
N VAL A 254 -42.71 35.68 -2.81
CA VAL A 254 -44.06 35.51 -3.36
C VAL A 254 -45.09 36.34 -2.57
N LYS A 255 -45.05 36.29 -1.23
CA LYS A 255 -45.93 37.13 -0.39
C LYS A 255 -45.73 38.61 -0.65
N TRP A 256 -44.48 39.05 -0.80
CA TRP A 256 -44.14 40.44 -1.08
C TRP A 256 -44.62 40.88 -2.46
N MET A 257 -44.45 40.03 -3.48
CA MET A 257 -44.91 40.26 -4.84
C MET A 257 -46.45 40.35 -4.91
N ILE A 258 -47.18 39.49 -4.20
CA ILE A 258 -48.65 39.59 -4.07
C ILE A 258 -49.06 40.90 -3.39
N LYS A 259 -48.35 41.31 -2.33
CA LYS A 259 -48.61 42.57 -1.61
C LYS A 259 -48.40 43.79 -2.51
N ILE A 260 -47.35 43.79 -3.32
CA ILE A 260 -47.07 44.84 -4.32
C ILE A 260 -48.18 44.87 -5.37
N ARG A 261 -48.54 43.72 -5.94
CA ARG A 261 -49.61 43.63 -6.95
C ARG A 261 -50.95 44.17 -6.42
N LYS A 262 -51.33 43.82 -5.19
CA LYS A 262 -52.53 44.38 -4.51
C LYS A 262 -52.44 45.89 -4.31
N ARG A 263 -51.27 46.44 -3.95
CA ARG A 263 -51.05 47.89 -3.80
C ARG A 263 -51.17 48.62 -5.14
N HIS A 264 -50.60 48.06 -6.22
CA HIS A 264 -50.74 48.63 -7.56
C HIS A 264 -52.19 48.65 -8.02
N LEU A 265 -52.94 47.56 -7.82
CA LEU A 265 -54.37 47.50 -8.15
C LEU A 265 -55.19 48.55 -7.39
N LYS A 266 -54.95 48.71 -6.07
CA LYS A 266 -55.62 49.76 -5.27
C LYS A 266 -55.30 51.18 -5.74
N ARG A 267 -54.03 51.47 -6.07
CA ARG A 267 -53.66 52.78 -6.64
C ARG A 267 -54.35 53.02 -7.97
N ARG A 268 -54.41 52.00 -8.83
CA ARG A 268 -55.06 52.10 -10.15
C ARG A 268 -56.57 52.35 -10.03
N SER A 269 -57.26 51.71 -9.08
CA SER A 269 -58.68 51.97 -8.82
C SER A 269 -58.93 53.36 -8.24
N GLN A 270 -58.05 53.86 -7.35
CA GLN A 270 -58.16 55.23 -6.81
C GLN A 270 -57.98 56.29 -7.90
N VAL A 271 -57.08 56.08 -8.86
CA VAL A 271 -56.89 56.99 -9.99
C VAL A 271 -58.09 56.99 -10.93
N MET A 272 -58.71 55.84 -11.21
CA MET A 272 -59.92 55.79 -12.06
C MET A 272 -61.14 56.43 -11.38
N ASN A 273 -61.31 56.23 -10.07
CA ASN A 273 -62.42 56.84 -9.31
C ASN A 273 -62.31 58.37 -9.17
N HIS A 274 -61.14 58.96 -9.44
CA HIS A 274 -60.93 60.40 -9.44
C HIS A 274 -61.21 61.07 -10.79
N ILE A 275 -61.48 60.28 -11.84
CA ILE A 275 -61.66 60.75 -13.22
C ILE A 275 -63.13 60.60 -13.69
N SER A 276 -63.99 59.91 -12.93
CA SER A 276 -65.46 59.93 -13.10
C SER A 276 -66.11 60.93 -12.15
#